data_AF-A0A251TXN5-F1
#
_entry.id   AF-A0A251TXN5-F1
#
_cell.length_a   1.000
_cell.length_b   1.000
_cell.length_c   1.000
_cell.angle_alpha   90.00
_cell.angle_beta   90.00
_cell.angle_gamma   90.00
#
_symmetry.space_group_name_H-M   'P 1'
#
loop_
_entity.id
_entity.type
_entity.pdbx_description
1 polymer ?
#
loop_
_entity_poly.entity_id
_entity_poly.type
_entity_poly.pdbx_seq_one_letter_code
_entity_poly.pdbx_strand_id
1 'polypeptide(L)'
;MGAAALSLSPSSPLPPSKPKINTRRSINSRCPIVTMSTNNKQKKKKEVWIWTNNKQVMTAAVERGWNTFIFSSIHRQIATDWSSIALIAPLFVEEAKIVDEAGNLVATFSEISSPQQLEQLQPVYERADNVIVDLLDWQVIPAENIVAAFHGHHKTVFAISKSLSEAQIFLEALEKGLGGVVLKTENVEDVLELKGYFDRRNQEGSQLELTKATITSVEMTGMGDRVCVDLCSLMKPGEGVLVGSFARGLFLVHSECLESNYIASRPFRVNAGPVHAYVAIPGGKTCYLSELKTGKEILVVDQNGIQRTAIVGRVKIETRPLVIVTAKVDSDEETCYSILLQNAETVGFVPPNKGNEATAIPVTSLKVGDQVLLKLQGGARHTGIEIQEFIIEK
;
A
#
# COMPACT_ATOMS: atom_id res chain seq x y z
N MET A 1 -32.88 9.42 -85.32
CA MET A 1 -33.09 7.98 -85.06
C MET A 1 -32.04 7.58 -84.04
N GLY A 2 -32.29 7.07 -82.84
CA GLY A 2 -33.53 6.61 -82.18
C GLY A 2 -33.62 7.08 -80.72
N ALA A 3 -34.69 6.66 -80.05
CA ALA A 3 -35.38 7.34 -78.97
C ALA A 3 -35.18 6.74 -77.55
N ALA A 4 -35.93 7.32 -76.59
CA ALA A 4 -36.32 6.84 -75.24
C ALA A 4 -35.46 7.35 -74.05
N ALA A 5 -35.97 7.66 -72.85
CA ALA A 5 -37.34 7.82 -72.33
C ALA A 5 -37.32 8.56 -70.95
N LEU A 6 -38.43 9.26 -70.65
CA LEU A 6 -39.18 9.51 -69.39
C LEU A 6 -38.62 8.87 -68.07
N SER A 7 -38.69 9.44 -66.86
CA SER A 7 -39.81 10.18 -66.20
C SER A 7 -39.49 10.67 -64.77
N LEU A 8 -40.14 11.80 -64.41
CA LEU A 8 -40.88 12.20 -63.18
C LEU A 8 -40.26 12.24 -61.76
N SER A 9 -40.38 13.43 -61.18
CA SER A 9 -40.16 13.89 -59.79
C SER A 9 -41.36 13.68 -58.85
N PRO A 10 -41.17 13.78 -57.53
CA PRO A 10 -42.21 14.36 -56.67
C PRO A 10 -41.73 15.37 -55.60
N SER A 11 -42.73 16.12 -55.15
CA SER A 11 -42.82 17.32 -54.32
C SER A 11 -42.67 17.15 -52.80
N SER A 12 -42.24 18.23 -52.14
CA SER A 12 -42.13 18.47 -50.69
C SER A 12 -43.46 18.86 -49.99
N PRO A 13 -43.63 18.61 -48.68
CA PRO A 13 -44.68 19.22 -47.87
C PRO A 13 -44.19 20.12 -46.70
N LEU A 14 -45.04 21.11 -46.37
CA LEU A 14 -44.99 22.09 -45.27
C LEU A 14 -45.41 21.50 -43.89
N PRO A 15 -45.15 22.18 -42.75
CA PRO A 15 -45.26 21.60 -41.39
C PRO A 15 -46.59 21.96 -40.68
N PRO A 16 -46.95 21.27 -39.59
CA PRO A 16 -47.99 21.74 -38.67
C PRO A 16 -47.50 22.12 -37.25
N SER A 17 -48.44 22.76 -36.56
CA SER A 17 -48.44 23.66 -35.40
C SER A 17 -48.15 23.09 -34.00
N LYS A 18 -47.76 23.99 -33.08
CA LYS A 18 -47.69 23.78 -31.61
C LYS A 18 -49.07 23.81 -30.93
N PRO A 19 -49.22 23.14 -29.78
CA PRO A 19 -50.10 23.63 -28.72
C PRO A 19 -49.42 23.78 -27.34
N LYS A 20 -50.10 24.53 -26.46
CA LYS A 20 -49.67 25.10 -25.18
C LYS A 20 -49.72 24.13 -23.98
N ILE A 21 -48.96 24.52 -22.96
CA ILE A 21 -48.80 24.03 -21.58
C ILE A 21 -50.13 23.89 -20.80
N ASN A 22 -50.36 22.77 -20.09
CA ASN A 22 -50.53 22.69 -18.62
C ASN A 22 -50.96 21.28 -18.17
N THR A 23 -50.24 20.68 -17.21
CA THR A 23 -50.75 20.17 -15.90
C THR A 23 -49.85 19.10 -15.28
N ARG A 24 -49.70 19.24 -13.96
CA ARG A 24 -48.94 18.45 -12.99
C ARG A 24 -49.08 16.93 -13.16
N ARG A 25 -47.94 16.20 -13.13
CA ARG A 25 -47.83 14.87 -12.51
C ARG A 25 -46.43 14.71 -11.91
N SER A 26 -46.38 14.62 -10.59
CA SER A 26 -45.18 14.27 -9.83
C SER A 26 -44.81 12.81 -10.11
N ILE A 27 -43.65 12.59 -10.72
CA ILE A 27 -43.03 11.27 -10.76
C ILE A 27 -42.00 11.25 -9.62
N ASN A 28 -42.36 10.53 -8.55
CA ASN A 28 -41.44 10.14 -7.49
C ASN A 28 -40.38 9.19 -8.08
N SER A 29 -39.25 9.72 -8.54
CA SER A 29 -38.03 8.93 -8.74
C SER A 29 -37.21 8.98 -7.44
N ARG A 30 -37.56 8.12 -6.48
CA ARG A 30 -36.65 7.79 -5.37
C ARG A 30 -35.48 6.99 -5.95
N CYS A 31 -34.39 7.67 -6.27
CA CYS A 31 -33.08 7.02 -6.35
C CYS A 31 -32.77 6.46 -4.95
N PRO A 32 -32.45 5.17 -4.78
CA PRO A 32 -31.95 4.70 -3.50
C PRO A 32 -30.57 5.34 -3.31
N ILE A 33 -30.48 6.25 -2.36
CA ILE A 33 -29.21 6.67 -1.78
C ILE A 33 -28.63 5.38 -1.18
N VAL A 34 -27.70 4.74 -1.88
CA VAL A 34 -26.84 3.72 -1.30
C VAL A 34 -25.96 4.46 -0.31
N THR A 35 -26.45 4.55 0.92
CA THR A 35 -25.64 4.95 2.06
C THR A 35 -24.61 3.84 2.19
N MET A 36 -23.41 4.06 1.67
CA MET A 36 -22.25 3.23 1.98
C MET A 36 -22.04 3.36 3.48
N SER A 37 -22.66 2.47 4.25
CA SER A 37 -22.37 2.33 5.67
C SER A 37 -20.90 1.95 5.73
N THR A 38 -20.06 2.88 6.14
CA THR A 38 -18.69 2.61 6.55
C THR A 38 -18.78 1.72 7.79
N ASN A 39 -18.92 0.42 7.53
CA ASN A 39 -18.83 -0.62 8.53
C ASN A 39 -17.38 -0.65 8.97
N ASN A 40 -17.04 0.25 9.89
CA ASN A 40 -15.74 0.31 10.55
C ASN A 40 -15.69 -0.85 11.56
N LYS A 41 -15.74 -2.09 11.06
CA LYS A 41 -15.35 -3.27 11.83
C LYS A 41 -13.88 -3.05 12.16
N GLN A 42 -13.57 -2.76 13.42
CA GLN A 42 -12.20 -2.80 13.94
C GLN A 42 -11.54 -4.06 13.39
N LYS A 43 -10.57 -3.87 12.49
CA LYS A 43 -9.87 -4.96 11.82
C LYS A 43 -9.16 -5.73 12.94
N LYS A 44 -9.60 -6.97 13.23
CA LYS A 44 -8.94 -7.82 14.23
C LYS A 44 -7.44 -7.83 13.92
N LYS A 45 -6.62 -7.59 14.93
CA LYS A 45 -5.16 -7.57 14.79
C LYS A 45 -4.72 -8.96 14.30
N LYS A 46 -3.87 -9.00 13.27
CA LYS A 46 -3.32 -10.25 12.77
C LYS A 46 -2.29 -10.79 13.74
N GLU A 47 -2.32 -12.08 13.97
CA GLU A 47 -1.45 -12.76 14.94
C GLU A 47 -0.39 -13.61 14.23
N VAL A 48 0.74 -13.81 14.92
CA VAL A 48 1.84 -14.66 14.46
C VAL A 48 2.20 -15.61 15.59
N TRP A 49 2.12 -16.91 15.33
CA TRP A 49 2.62 -17.95 16.22
C TRP A 49 3.88 -18.56 15.62
N ILE A 50 4.86 -18.92 16.43
CA ILE A 50 6.15 -19.42 15.95
C ILE A 50 6.26 -20.92 16.21
N TRP A 51 6.60 -21.69 15.18
CA TRP A 51 6.92 -23.11 15.32
C TRP A 51 8.40 -23.31 15.02
N THR A 52 9.19 -23.55 16.06
CA THR A 52 10.66 -23.70 15.95
C THR A 52 11.20 -24.55 17.09
N ASN A 53 12.34 -25.21 16.87
CA ASN A 53 13.13 -25.80 17.95
C ASN A 53 14.44 -25.04 18.18
N ASN A 54 14.70 -23.97 17.42
CA ASN A 54 15.89 -23.15 17.52
C ASN A 54 15.72 -22.03 18.57
N LYS A 55 16.56 -22.06 19.61
CA LYS A 55 16.58 -21.07 20.69
C LYS A 55 16.85 -19.64 20.19
N GLN A 56 17.66 -19.48 19.14
CA GLN A 56 17.95 -18.16 18.56
C GLN A 56 16.70 -17.57 17.89
N VAL A 57 15.92 -18.40 17.19
CA VAL A 57 14.63 -18.01 16.60
C VAL A 57 13.64 -17.62 17.70
N MET A 58 13.56 -18.40 18.78
CA MET A 58 12.74 -18.04 19.95
C MET A 58 13.15 -16.68 20.53
N THR A 59 14.44 -16.46 20.74
CA THR A 59 14.95 -15.21 21.33
C THR A 59 14.56 -14.02 20.45
N ALA A 60 14.80 -14.12 19.14
CA ALA A 60 14.43 -13.07 18.19
C ALA A 60 12.92 -12.81 18.17
N ALA A 61 12.08 -13.85 18.22
CA ALA A 61 10.63 -13.71 18.23
C ALA A 61 10.13 -12.99 19.50
N VAL A 62 10.63 -13.39 20.68
CA VAL A 62 10.27 -12.77 21.96
C VAL A 62 10.68 -11.29 21.99
N GLU A 63 11.90 -10.96 21.55
CA GLU A 63 12.38 -9.57 21.45
C GLU A 63 11.53 -8.71 20.51
N ARG A 64 10.85 -9.33 19.54
CA ARG A 64 9.90 -8.66 18.62
C ARG A 64 8.45 -8.69 19.09
N GLY A 65 8.19 -9.19 20.29
CA GLY A 65 6.86 -9.23 20.92
C GLY A 65 5.98 -10.39 20.46
N TRP A 66 6.55 -11.42 19.84
CA TRP A 66 5.85 -12.67 19.54
C TRP A 66 6.22 -13.72 20.58
N ASN A 67 5.26 -14.05 21.43
CA ASN A 67 5.44 -14.94 22.57
C ASN A 67 4.70 -16.27 22.45
N THR A 68 3.84 -16.46 21.45
CA THR A 68 3.13 -17.73 21.24
C THR A 68 3.97 -18.71 20.42
N PHE A 69 4.28 -19.86 21.00
CA PHE A 69 5.12 -20.89 20.37
C PHE A 69 4.38 -22.22 20.26
N ILE A 70 4.49 -22.88 19.11
CA ILE A 70 3.95 -24.22 18.88
C ILE A 70 5.06 -25.25 19.00
N PHE A 71 4.80 -26.29 19.79
CA PHE A 71 5.68 -27.43 20.00
C PHE A 71 4.96 -28.73 19.61
N SER A 72 5.71 -29.67 19.05
CA SER A 72 5.24 -31.05 18.94
C SER A 72 5.21 -31.72 20.32
N SER A 73 4.41 -32.77 20.46
CA SER A 73 4.28 -33.54 21.71
C SER A 73 5.61 -34.07 22.26
N ILE A 74 6.57 -34.37 21.39
CA ILE A 74 7.92 -34.85 21.75
C ILE A 74 8.85 -33.75 22.28
N HIS A 75 8.51 -32.46 22.11
CA HIS A 75 9.36 -31.33 22.46
C HIS A 75 8.88 -30.54 23.69
N ARG A 76 8.06 -31.15 24.56
CA ARG A 76 7.59 -30.51 25.80
C ARG A 76 8.72 -30.05 26.72
N GLN A 77 9.84 -30.77 26.74
CA GLN A 77 10.99 -30.37 27.56
C GLN A 77 11.57 -29.03 27.08
N ILE A 78 11.65 -28.80 25.76
CA ILE A 78 12.13 -27.54 25.18
C ILE A 78 11.25 -26.37 25.64
N ALA A 79 9.93 -26.56 25.61
CA ALA A 79 8.97 -25.54 26.08
C ALA A 79 9.16 -25.21 27.58
N THR A 80 9.41 -26.23 28.40
CA THR A 80 9.68 -26.06 29.84
C THR A 80 10.97 -25.27 30.06
N ASP A 81 12.04 -25.65 29.35
CA ASP A 81 13.34 -24.98 29.45
C ASP A 81 13.23 -23.52 29.01
N TRP A 82 12.52 -23.22 27.92
CA TRP A 82 12.37 -21.85 27.42
C TRP A 82 11.47 -20.99 28.29
N SER A 83 10.40 -21.55 28.87
CA SER A 83 9.52 -20.83 29.80
C SER A 83 10.24 -20.41 31.09
N SER A 84 11.35 -21.08 31.44
CA SER A 84 12.22 -20.67 32.56
C SER A 84 13.12 -19.46 32.23
N ILE A 85 13.30 -19.15 30.95
CA ILE A 85 14.24 -18.12 30.46
C ILE A 85 13.48 -16.88 29.96
N ALA A 86 12.32 -17.06 29.35
CA ALA A 86 11.55 -15.99 28.72
C ALA A 86 10.05 -16.18 28.95
N LEU A 87 9.30 -15.07 28.93
CA LEU A 87 7.84 -15.10 28.97
C LEU A 87 7.31 -15.56 27.60
N ILE A 88 7.04 -16.87 27.50
CA ILE A 88 6.42 -17.49 26.33
C ILE A 88 5.06 -18.09 26.70
N ALA A 89 4.21 -18.23 25.69
CA ALA A 89 2.93 -18.94 25.73
C ALA A 89 3.08 -20.22 24.88
N PRO A 90 3.53 -21.33 25.47
CA PRO A 90 3.74 -22.57 24.74
C PRO A 90 2.40 -23.26 24.46
N LEU A 91 2.25 -23.72 23.23
CA LEU A 91 1.11 -24.48 22.73
C LEU A 91 1.60 -25.82 22.20
N PHE A 92 0.82 -26.88 22.40
CA PHE A 92 1.20 -28.24 22.04
C PHE A 92 0.27 -28.83 21.00
N VAL A 93 0.86 -29.44 19.97
CA VAL A 93 0.12 -30.23 18.98
C VAL A 93 -0.18 -31.61 19.55
N GLU A 94 -1.48 -31.92 19.67
CA GLU A 94 -2.01 -33.20 20.11
C GLU A 94 -3.06 -33.68 19.10
N GLU A 95 -2.70 -34.67 18.28
CA GLU A 95 -3.54 -35.19 17.19
C GLU A 95 -4.03 -34.06 16.26
N ALA A 96 -5.31 -33.68 16.34
CA ALA A 96 -5.96 -32.62 15.57
C ALA A 96 -6.29 -31.38 16.42
N LYS A 97 -5.61 -31.19 17.56
CA LYS A 97 -5.84 -30.11 18.50
C LYS A 97 -4.55 -29.42 18.87
N ILE A 98 -4.68 -28.15 19.22
CA ILE A 98 -3.66 -27.31 19.83
C ILE A 98 -4.15 -26.95 21.22
N VAL A 99 -3.36 -27.31 22.24
CA VAL A 99 -3.70 -27.08 23.65
C VAL A 99 -2.65 -26.22 24.34
N ASP A 100 -3.06 -25.51 25.38
CA ASP A 100 -2.13 -24.78 26.27
C ASP A 100 -1.50 -25.73 27.33
N GLU A 101 -0.66 -25.18 28.21
CA GLU A 101 -0.02 -25.93 29.30
C GLU A 101 -1.03 -26.55 30.29
N ALA A 102 -2.22 -25.94 30.43
CA ALA A 102 -3.29 -26.42 31.30
C ALA A 102 -4.18 -27.48 30.61
N GLY A 103 -3.92 -27.78 29.32
CA GLY A 103 -4.71 -28.72 28.52
C GLY A 103 -6.00 -28.13 27.96
N ASN A 104 -6.19 -26.81 28.03
CA ASN A 104 -7.34 -26.15 27.41
C ASN A 104 -7.17 -26.12 25.90
N LEU A 105 -8.28 -26.32 25.17
CA LEU A 105 -8.30 -26.25 23.71
C LEU A 105 -8.13 -24.81 23.25
N VAL A 106 -7.03 -24.52 22.53
CA VAL A 106 -6.72 -23.20 21.97
C VAL A 106 -7.09 -23.11 20.49
N ALA A 107 -6.80 -24.16 19.71
CA ALA A 107 -7.14 -24.23 18.30
C ALA A 107 -7.37 -25.67 17.84
N THR A 108 -8.09 -25.84 16.73
CA THR A 108 -8.16 -27.11 16.00
C THR A 108 -7.14 -27.12 14.87
N PHE A 109 -6.45 -28.24 14.67
CA PHE A 109 -5.43 -28.41 13.64
C PHE A 109 -5.94 -29.31 12.52
N SER A 110 -5.70 -28.94 11.27
CA SER A 110 -6.04 -29.78 10.12
C SER A 110 -5.06 -29.65 8.98
N GLU A 111 -4.60 -30.80 8.49
CA GLU A 111 -3.80 -30.89 7.28
C GLU A 111 -4.73 -30.97 6.07
N ILE A 112 -4.48 -30.12 5.09
CA ILE A 112 -5.29 -30.02 3.87
C ILE A 112 -4.41 -30.38 2.68
N SER A 113 -4.83 -31.42 1.96
CA SER A 113 -4.18 -31.91 0.75
C SER A 113 -5.06 -31.73 -0.51
N SER A 114 -6.33 -31.38 -0.36
CA SER A 114 -7.23 -31.13 -1.50
C SER A 114 -8.30 -30.05 -1.23
N PRO A 115 -8.82 -29.37 -2.27
CA PRO A 115 -9.93 -28.43 -2.12
C PRO A 115 -11.19 -29.05 -1.51
N GLN A 116 -11.47 -30.33 -1.78
CA GLN A 116 -12.62 -31.04 -1.23
C GLN A 116 -12.50 -31.21 0.29
N GLN A 117 -11.28 -31.42 0.81
CA GLN A 117 -11.06 -31.48 2.25
C GLN A 117 -11.36 -30.12 2.90
N LEU A 118 -10.96 -29.01 2.26
CA LEU A 118 -11.23 -27.66 2.75
C LEU A 118 -12.74 -27.36 2.84
N GLU A 119 -13.55 -27.82 1.88
CA GLU A 119 -15.02 -27.66 1.94
C GLU A 119 -15.65 -28.51 3.06
N GLN A 120 -15.10 -29.71 3.30
CA GLN A 120 -15.57 -30.64 4.34
C GLN A 120 -15.15 -30.24 5.76
N LEU A 121 -14.36 -29.19 5.92
CA LEU A 121 -13.91 -28.72 7.23
C LEU A 121 -15.01 -28.08 8.10
N GLN A 122 -16.18 -27.76 7.52
CA GLN A 122 -17.28 -27.07 8.22
C GLN A 122 -17.80 -27.76 9.51
N PRO A 123 -17.88 -29.10 9.64
CA PRO A 123 -18.40 -29.75 10.86
C PRO A 123 -17.39 -29.94 12.00
N VAL A 124 -16.08 -29.80 11.75
CA VAL A 124 -15.02 -30.20 12.72
C VAL A 124 -14.79 -29.14 13.81
N TYR A 125 -15.27 -27.91 13.61
CA TYR A 125 -14.76 -26.74 14.32
C TYR A 125 -15.70 -26.07 15.31
N GLU A 126 -16.80 -26.69 15.73
CA GLU A 126 -17.74 -26.07 16.69
C GLU A 126 -17.13 -25.75 18.08
N ARG A 127 -15.94 -26.28 18.42
CA ARG A 127 -15.39 -26.25 19.79
C ARG A 127 -14.29 -25.21 20.07
N ALA A 128 -13.61 -24.65 19.07
CA ALA A 128 -12.52 -23.67 19.28
C ALA A 128 -12.71 -22.41 18.43
N ASP A 129 -12.29 -21.25 18.94
CA ASP A 129 -12.35 -19.97 18.22
C ASP A 129 -11.25 -19.86 17.14
N ASN A 130 -10.17 -20.61 17.27
CA ASN A 130 -9.05 -20.62 16.34
C ASN A 130 -8.96 -21.92 15.54
N VAL A 131 -8.59 -21.83 14.26
CA VAL A 131 -8.34 -22.97 13.36
C VAL A 131 -6.96 -22.80 12.75
N ILE A 132 -6.12 -23.84 12.82
CA ILE A 132 -4.83 -23.90 12.13
C ILE A 132 -4.94 -24.85 10.95
N VAL A 133 -4.54 -24.39 9.77
CA VAL A 133 -4.46 -25.19 8.54
C VAL A 133 -3.02 -25.35 8.08
N ASP A 134 -2.60 -26.59 7.82
CA ASP A 134 -1.33 -26.89 7.15
C ASP A 134 -1.62 -27.32 5.71
N LEU A 135 -1.09 -26.59 4.73
CA LEU A 135 -1.25 -26.91 3.32
C LEU A 135 -0.06 -27.76 2.87
N LEU A 136 -0.31 -29.04 2.62
CA LEU A 136 0.76 -29.97 2.24
C LEU A 136 1.30 -29.68 0.83
N ASP A 137 0.45 -29.17 -0.08
CA ASP A 137 0.82 -28.74 -1.44
C ASP A 137 0.17 -27.39 -1.81
N TRP A 138 0.90 -26.29 -1.55
CA TRP A 138 0.46 -24.92 -1.83
C TRP A 138 0.07 -24.66 -3.30
N GLN A 139 0.61 -25.44 -4.25
CA GLN A 139 0.30 -25.30 -5.67
C GLN A 139 -1.15 -25.68 -6.02
N VAL A 140 -1.84 -26.40 -5.13
CA VAL A 140 -3.18 -26.95 -5.42
C VAL A 140 -4.30 -26.13 -4.76
N ILE A 141 -4.01 -25.35 -3.71
CA ILE A 141 -5.03 -24.60 -2.96
C ILE A 141 -4.62 -23.14 -2.75
N PRO A 142 -5.18 -22.20 -3.53
CA PRO A 142 -5.01 -20.77 -3.31
C PRO A 142 -5.46 -20.34 -1.91
N ALA A 143 -4.72 -19.43 -1.28
CA ALA A 143 -5.05 -18.89 0.05
C ALA A 143 -6.45 -18.23 0.08
N GLU A 144 -6.90 -17.73 -1.06
CA GLU A 144 -8.23 -17.17 -1.29
C GLU A 144 -9.35 -18.17 -0.99
N ASN A 145 -9.15 -19.45 -1.32
CA ASN A 145 -10.14 -20.49 -1.06
C ASN A 145 -10.33 -20.71 0.43
N ILE A 146 -9.25 -20.58 1.21
CA ILE A 146 -9.31 -20.67 2.68
C ILE A 146 -10.12 -19.50 3.21
N VAL A 147 -9.79 -18.27 2.81
CA VAL A 147 -10.54 -17.08 3.23
C VAL A 147 -12.03 -17.20 2.86
N ALA A 148 -12.35 -17.75 1.68
CA ALA A 148 -13.72 -17.99 1.24
C ALA A 148 -14.45 -19.03 2.10
N ALA A 149 -13.80 -20.16 2.40
CA ALA A 149 -14.38 -21.25 3.20
C ALA A 149 -14.76 -20.80 4.63
N PHE A 150 -14.03 -19.84 5.19
CA PHE A 150 -14.27 -19.29 6.53
C PHE A 150 -15.00 -17.93 6.52
N HIS A 151 -15.45 -17.45 5.36
CA HIS A 151 -16.13 -16.17 5.25
C HIS A 151 -17.46 -16.16 6.02
N GLY A 152 -17.66 -15.16 6.88
CA GLY A 152 -18.88 -15.03 7.69
C GLY A 152 -18.90 -15.83 9.00
N HIS A 153 -17.89 -16.66 9.25
CA HIS A 153 -17.68 -17.29 10.55
C HIS A 153 -16.93 -16.36 11.50
N HIS A 154 -17.19 -16.48 12.82
CA HIS A 154 -16.54 -15.65 13.85
C HIS A 154 -15.13 -16.16 14.25
N LYS A 155 -14.61 -17.16 13.52
CA LYS A 155 -13.35 -17.86 13.82
C LYS A 155 -12.13 -17.11 13.30
N THR A 156 -11.00 -17.30 13.97
CA THR A 156 -9.69 -16.82 13.53
C THR A 156 -8.94 -17.97 12.88
N VAL A 157 -8.58 -17.83 11.61
CA VAL A 157 -7.86 -18.87 10.86
C VAL A 157 -6.38 -18.50 10.80
N PHE A 158 -5.54 -19.48 11.10
CA PHE A 158 -4.09 -19.44 10.97
C PHE A 158 -3.67 -20.44 9.89
N ALA A 159 -2.79 -20.05 8.99
CA ALA A 159 -2.13 -20.98 8.07
C ALA A 159 -0.67 -21.20 8.48
N ILE A 160 -0.20 -22.43 8.38
CA ILE A 160 1.22 -22.74 8.56
C ILE A 160 1.98 -22.26 7.33
N SER A 161 2.95 -21.37 7.55
CA SER A 161 3.88 -20.88 6.54
C SER A 161 5.29 -21.33 6.84
N LYS A 162 6.01 -21.79 5.83
CA LYS A 162 7.43 -22.24 5.89
C LYS A 162 8.41 -21.17 5.40
N SER A 163 7.91 -20.02 4.96
CA SER A 163 8.71 -18.90 4.45
C SER A 163 7.99 -17.57 4.62
N LEU A 164 8.74 -16.46 4.52
CA LEU A 164 8.17 -15.11 4.50
C LEU A 164 7.15 -14.91 3.37
N SER A 165 7.49 -15.34 2.16
CA SER A 165 6.64 -15.14 0.97
C SER A 165 5.27 -15.81 1.15
N GLU A 166 5.27 -17.02 1.70
CA GLU A 166 4.04 -17.75 2.00
C GLU A 166 3.24 -17.08 3.12
N ALA A 167 3.90 -16.63 4.18
CA ALA A 167 3.26 -15.87 5.27
C ALA A 167 2.57 -14.61 4.73
N GLN A 168 3.23 -13.86 3.84
CA GLN A 168 2.66 -12.66 3.21
C GLN A 168 1.43 -12.98 2.37
N ILE A 169 1.47 -14.04 1.55
CA ILE A 169 0.31 -14.50 0.76
C ILE A 169 -0.89 -14.79 1.66
N PHE A 170 -0.71 -15.55 2.74
CA PHE A 170 -1.78 -15.84 3.69
C PHE A 170 -2.31 -14.61 4.41
N LEU A 171 -1.41 -13.69 4.77
CA LEU A 171 -1.78 -12.42 5.39
C LEU A 171 -2.44 -11.47 4.37
N GLU A 172 -2.36 -11.68 3.06
CA GLU A 172 -2.90 -10.74 2.06
C GLU A 172 -4.09 -11.27 1.26
N ALA A 173 -4.35 -12.57 1.30
CA ALA A 173 -5.40 -13.23 0.54
C ALA A 173 -6.76 -12.50 0.60
N LEU A 174 -7.34 -12.20 -0.57
CA LEU A 174 -8.59 -11.45 -0.73
C LEU A 174 -8.65 -10.10 0.03
N GLU A 175 -7.51 -9.38 0.14
CA GLU A 175 -7.33 -8.06 0.78
C GLU A 175 -7.58 -8.01 2.31
N LYS A 176 -8.33 -8.98 2.84
CA LYS A 176 -8.58 -9.18 4.26
C LYS A 176 -7.49 -10.04 4.89
N GLY A 177 -7.03 -11.06 4.17
CA GLY A 177 -6.11 -12.10 4.65
C GLY A 177 -6.73 -13.02 5.70
N LEU A 178 -5.95 -14.01 6.12
CA LEU A 178 -6.27 -14.82 7.29
C LEU A 178 -6.09 -14.04 8.59
N GLY A 179 -6.60 -14.61 9.69
CA GLY A 179 -6.51 -14.02 11.02
C GLY A 179 -5.10 -14.04 11.60
N GLY A 180 -4.25 -14.93 11.11
CA GLY A 180 -2.84 -14.99 11.46
C GLY A 180 -2.08 -16.04 10.66
N VAL A 181 -0.82 -16.24 11.01
CA VAL A 181 0.04 -17.30 10.45
C VAL A 181 0.80 -18.01 11.56
N VAL A 182 1.08 -19.29 11.33
CA VAL A 182 2.08 -20.03 12.10
C VAL A 182 3.36 -20.05 11.27
N LEU A 183 4.37 -19.27 11.67
CA LEU A 183 5.66 -19.29 10.99
C LEU A 183 6.48 -20.48 11.49
N LYS A 184 6.58 -21.53 10.68
CA LYS A 184 7.40 -22.70 10.93
C LYS A 184 8.79 -22.49 10.32
N THR A 185 9.75 -22.10 11.13
CA THR A 185 11.11 -21.75 10.68
C THR A 185 12.17 -22.11 11.71
N GLU A 186 13.38 -22.37 11.21
CA GLU A 186 14.60 -22.51 12.02
C GLU A 186 15.60 -21.38 11.73
N ASN A 187 15.20 -20.38 10.93
CA ASN A 187 15.99 -19.22 10.53
C ASN A 187 15.53 -17.96 11.27
N VAL A 188 16.49 -17.23 11.86
CA VAL A 188 16.22 -15.96 12.56
C VAL A 188 15.77 -14.89 11.58
N GLU A 189 16.31 -14.88 10.35
CA GLU A 189 16.01 -13.83 9.37
C GLU A 189 14.51 -13.78 9.02
N ASP A 190 13.86 -14.93 8.87
CA ASP A 190 12.43 -15.02 8.56
C ASP A 190 11.56 -14.29 9.61
N VAL A 191 11.94 -14.37 10.89
CA VAL A 191 11.27 -13.67 11.99
C VAL A 191 11.47 -12.16 11.88
N LEU A 192 12.71 -11.73 11.61
CA LEU A 192 13.07 -10.32 11.49
C LEU A 192 12.36 -9.67 10.29
N GLU A 193 12.34 -10.35 9.15
CA GLU A 193 11.71 -9.89 7.92
C GLU A 193 10.19 -9.84 8.06
N LEU A 194 9.56 -10.88 8.64
CA LEU A 194 8.11 -10.88 8.87
C LEU A 194 7.72 -9.79 9.86
N LYS A 195 8.52 -9.55 10.91
CA LYS A 195 8.27 -8.46 11.84
C LYS A 195 8.37 -7.12 11.13
N GLY A 196 9.40 -6.94 10.30
CA GLY A 196 9.55 -5.76 9.45
C GLY A 196 8.35 -5.54 8.54
N TYR A 197 7.77 -6.60 7.98
CA TYR A 197 6.54 -6.54 7.19
C TYR A 197 5.35 -6.02 8.02
N PHE A 198 5.15 -6.53 9.24
CA PHE A 198 4.09 -6.04 10.14
C PHE A 198 4.29 -4.58 10.53
N ASP A 199 5.52 -4.18 10.82
CA ASP A 199 5.82 -2.79 11.20
C ASP A 199 5.53 -1.84 10.04
N ARG A 200 5.89 -2.21 8.80
CA ARG A 200 5.50 -1.46 7.59
C ARG A 200 3.99 -1.36 7.43
N ARG A 201 3.28 -2.48 7.63
CA ARG A 201 1.82 -2.53 7.48
C ARG A 201 1.08 -1.75 8.57
N ASN A 202 1.58 -1.77 9.80
CA ASN A 202 1.00 -0.99 10.90
C ASN A 202 1.21 0.52 10.71
N GLN A 203 2.20 0.93 9.91
CA GLN A 203 2.38 2.31 9.49
C GLN A 203 1.42 2.72 8.36
N GLU A 204 0.78 1.79 7.65
CA GLU A 204 -0.24 2.16 6.67
C GLU A 204 -1.43 2.84 7.33
N GLY A 205 -1.87 3.96 6.76
CA GLY A 205 -2.92 4.80 7.32
C GLY A 205 -2.45 5.71 8.45
N SER A 206 -1.20 5.61 8.90
CA SER A 206 -0.65 6.58 9.87
C SER A 206 -0.39 7.93 9.20
N GLN A 207 -0.45 8.98 10.01
CA GLN A 207 -0.27 10.35 9.54
C GLN A 207 1.20 10.77 9.68
N LEU A 208 1.84 11.07 8.56
CA LEU A 208 3.12 11.75 8.50
C LEU A 208 2.93 13.24 8.76
N GLU A 209 3.82 13.81 9.56
CA GLU A 209 3.94 15.26 9.66
C GLU A 209 4.52 15.82 8.36
N LEU A 210 3.70 16.56 7.62
CA LEU A 210 4.09 17.34 6.45
C LEU A 210 4.23 18.81 6.85
N THR A 211 5.32 19.42 6.41
CA THR A 211 5.69 20.80 6.66
C THR A 211 5.38 21.66 5.43
N LYS A 212 4.83 22.85 5.66
CA LYS A 212 4.60 23.82 4.58
C LYS A 212 5.92 24.49 4.22
N ALA A 213 6.17 24.60 2.93
CA ALA A 213 7.29 25.37 2.40
C ALA A 213 6.80 26.33 1.31
N THR A 214 7.42 27.50 1.26
CA THR A 214 7.13 28.54 0.29
C THR A 214 8.19 28.51 -0.81
N ILE A 215 7.76 28.49 -2.07
CA ILE A 215 8.66 28.51 -3.23
C ILE A 215 9.40 29.85 -3.29
N THR A 216 10.73 29.78 -3.37
CA THR A 216 11.62 30.95 -3.45
C THR A 216 12.26 31.13 -4.82
N SER A 217 12.46 30.05 -5.59
CA SER A 217 12.98 30.11 -6.96
C SER A 217 12.44 28.97 -7.83
N VAL A 218 12.23 29.27 -9.11
CA VAL A 218 11.87 28.31 -10.17
C VAL A 218 12.75 28.63 -11.38
N GLU A 219 13.72 27.77 -11.68
CA GLU A 219 14.76 28.03 -12.67
C GLU A 219 14.81 26.91 -13.71
N MET A 220 14.61 27.28 -14.98
CA MET A 220 14.76 26.35 -16.09
C MET A 220 16.21 25.91 -16.22
N THR A 221 16.41 24.59 -16.39
CA THR A 221 17.73 24.00 -16.57
C THR A 221 17.81 23.22 -17.88
N GLY A 222 18.93 22.53 -18.08
CA GLY A 222 19.16 21.72 -19.27
C GLY A 222 18.38 20.42 -19.30
N MET A 223 18.82 19.56 -20.22
CA MET A 223 18.34 18.19 -20.33
C MET A 223 18.93 17.33 -19.21
N GLY A 224 18.14 16.42 -18.66
CA GLY A 224 18.63 15.42 -17.71
C GLY A 224 17.78 14.15 -17.71
N ASP A 225 18.37 13.07 -17.22
CA ASP A 225 17.70 11.78 -17.11
C ASP A 225 16.77 11.78 -15.91
N ARG A 226 15.47 11.76 -16.20
CA ARG A 226 14.41 11.66 -15.19
C ARG A 226 13.88 10.25 -15.07
N VAL A 227 13.31 9.96 -13.91
CA VAL A 227 12.63 8.71 -13.59
C VAL A 227 11.13 8.99 -13.49
N CYS A 228 10.32 8.25 -14.23
CA CYS A 228 8.91 8.06 -13.86
C CYS A 228 8.67 6.66 -13.32
N VAL A 229 7.88 6.62 -12.25
CA VAL A 229 7.55 5.43 -11.48
C VAL A 229 6.10 5.08 -11.77
N ASP A 230 5.88 3.89 -12.33
CA ASP A 230 4.56 3.30 -12.50
C ASP A 230 4.32 2.31 -11.35
N LEU A 231 3.21 2.48 -10.64
CA LEU A 231 2.80 1.66 -9.52
C LEU A 231 1.79 0.58 -9.95
N CYS A 232 1.71 -0.49 -9.19
CA CYS A 232 0.66 -1.51 -9.31
C CYS A 232 -0.65 -1.12 -8.58
N SER A 233 -0.79 0.15 -8.20
CA SER A 233 -1.98 0.68 -7.53
C SER A 233 -2.34 2.05 -8.11
N LEU A 234 -3.63 2.40 -8.05
CA LEU A 234 -4.11 3.71 -8.48
C LEU A 234 -3.95 4.72 -7.34
N MET A 235 -3.54 5.94 -7.70
CA MET A 235 -3.49 7.12 -6.86
C MET A 235 -4.67 8.04 -7.14
N LYS A 236 -5.09 8.77 -6.13
CA LYS A 236 -6.18 9.74 -6.16
C LYS A 236 -5.62 11.18 -6.25
N PRO A 237 -6.45 12.15 -6.64
CA PRO A 237 -6.10 13.57 -6.50
C PRO A 237 -5.63 13.89 -5.08
N GLY A 238 -4.51 14.61 -4.96
CA GLY A 238 -3.84 14.88 -3.67
C GLY A 238 -2.88 13.78 -3.20
N GLU A 239 -2.80 12.63 -3.87
CA GLU A 239 -1.80 11.59 -3.59
C GLU A 239 -0.57 11.71 -4.52
N GLY A 240 0.59 11.41 -3.96
CA GLY A 240 1.88 11.47 -4.63
C GLY A 240 2.96 10.66 -3.92
N VAL A 241 4.21 10.91 -4.31
CA VAL A 241 5.39 10.35 -3.64
C VAL A 241 6.28 11.47 -3.10
N LEU A 242 6.99 11.19 -2.01
CA LEU A 242 7.92 12.13 -1.39
C LEU A 242 9.29 12.02 -2.06
N VAL A 243 9.73 13.09 -2.73
CA VAL A 243 10.97 13.13 -3.51
C VAL A 243 11.75 14.42 -3.24
N GLY A 244 13.07 14.35 -3.17
CA GLY A 244 13.90 15.56 -3.02
C GLY A 244 15.31 15.35 -3.53
N SER A 245 16.02 16.44 -3.86
CA SER A 245 17.44 16.34 -4.21
C SER A 245 18.30 15.90 -3.02
N PHE A 246 17.82 16.15 -1.80
CA PHE A 246 18.48 15.75 -0.55
C PHE A 246 17.52 14.96 0.33
N ALA A 247 18.03 13.95 1.04
CA ALA A 247 17.20 13.11 1.92
C ALA A 247 16.54 13.91 3.07
N ARG A 248 17.15 15.03 3.49
CA ARG A 248 16.66 15.90 4.57
C ARG A 248 15.34 16.61 4.27
N GLY A 249 14.97 16.76 3.00
CA GLY A 249 13.74 17.44 2.60
C GLY A 249 13.15 16.86 1.32
N LEU A 250 12.04 16.15 1.47
CA LEU A 250 11.34 15.49 0.37
C LEU A 250 10.03 16.19 0.08
N PHE A 251 9.86 16.72 -1.13
CA PHE A 251 8.65 17.35 -1.62
C PHE A 251 7.59 16.31 -1.96
N LEU A 252 6.32 16.63 -1.69
CA LEU A 252 5.20 15.79 -2.11
C LEU A 252 4.89 16.05 -3.60
N VAL A 253 5.46 15.21 -4.47
CA VAL A 253 5.27 15.27 -5.92
C VAL A 253 4.00 14.52 -6.28
N HIS A 254 3.05 15.25 -6.87
CA HIS A 254 1.72 14.75 -7.20
C HIS A 254 1.74 13.74 -8.35
N SER A 255 0.81 12.79 -8.31
CA SER A 255 0.65 11.78 -9.36
C SER A 255 0.04 12.34 -10.65
N GLU A 256 0.26 11.66 -11.78
CA GLU A 256 -0.34 12.01 -13.07
C GLU A 256 -1.84 11.61 -13.12
N CYS A 257 -2.57 11.74 -12.00
CA CYS A 257 -3.97 11.30 -11.89
C CYS A 257 -4.99 12.35 -12.36
N LEU A 258 -4.56 13.59 -12.61
CA LEU A 258 -5.43 14.64 -13.15
C LEU A 258 -5.52 14.53 -14.67
N GLU A 259 -6.73 14.65 -15.20
CA GLU A 259 -6.98 14.70 -16.63
C GLU A 259 -7.01 16.15 -17.09
N SER A 260 -6.41 16.42 -18.26
CA SER A 260 -6.50 17.71 -18.94
C SER A 260 -7.07 17.53 -20.35
N ASN A 261 -7.43 18.63 -21.01
CA ASN A 261 -7.96 18.59 -22.39
C ASN A 261 -6.99 17.97 -23.41
N TYR A 262 -5.71 17.86 -23.06
CA TYR A 262 -4.65 17.41 -23.95
C TYR A 262 -3.99 16.11 -23.50
N ILE A 263 -4.17 15.70 -22.24
CA ILE A 263 -3.45 14.60 -21.63
C ILE A 263 -4.40 13.74 -20.79
N ALA A 264 -4.52 12.47 -21.20
CA ALA A 264 -5.26 11.47 -20.44
C ALA A 264 -4.58 11.17 -19.11
N SER A 265 -5.38 10.97 -18.06
CA SER A 265 -4.88 10.64 -16.73
C SER A 265 -4.18 9.28 -16.72
N ARG A 266 -3.11 9.20 -15.91
CA ARG A 266 -2.37 7.98 -15.59
C ARG A 266 -2.26 7.90 -14.06
N PRO A 267 -3.34 7.55 -13.36
CA PRO A 267 -3.38 7.54 -11.89
C PRO A 267 -2.42 6.54 -11.25
N PHE A 268 -1.73 5.69 -12.00
CA PHE A 268 -0.68 4.81 -11.50
C PHE A 268 0.73 5.39 -11.64
N ARG A 269 0.91 6.58 -12.23
CA ARG A 269 2.23 7.13 -12.60
C ARG A 269 2.58 8.36 -11.76
N VAL A 270 3.85 8.49 -11.39
CA VAL A 270 4.45 9.76 -10.95
C VAL A 270 5.69 10.08 -11.78
N ASN A 271 5.81 11.34 -12.20
CA ASN A 271 7.01 11.88 -12.82
C ASN A 271 7.93 12.42 -11.70
N ALA A 272 8.65 11.49 -11.07
CA ALA A 272 9.23 11.68 -9.74
C ALA A 272 10.39 12.68 -9.67
N GLY A 273 11.32 12.67 -10.64
CA GLY A 273 12.51 13.53 -10.61
C GLY A 273 13.71 12.91 -11.32
N PRO A 274 14.92 13.50 -11.25
CA PRO A 274 16.14 12.95 -11.84
C PRO A 274 16.63 11.69 -11.13
N VAL A 275 17.48 10.91 -11.81
CA VAL A 275 18.04 9.65 -11.30
C VAL A 275 18.73 9.71 -9.93
N HIS A 276 19.25 10.89 -9.54
CA HIS A 276 19.95 11.11 -8.27
C HIS A 276 19.03 11.55 -7.12
N ALA A 277 17.76 11.88 -7.39
CA ALA A 277 16.87 12.34 -6.33
C ALA A 277 16.52 11.20 -5.39
N TYR A 278 16.38 11.52 -4.10
CA TYR A 278 15.91 10.59 -3.08
C TYR A 278 14.41 10.46 -3.12
N VAL A 279 13.91 9.26 -2.84
CA VAL A 279 12.50 8.96 -2.70
C VAL A 279 12.23 8.26 -1.36
N ALA A 280 11.11 8.56 -0.72
CA ALA A 280 10.71 7.88 0.50
C ALA A 280 10.25 6.45 0.20
N ILE A 281 10.76 5.51 0.99
CA ILE A 281 10.35 4.11 0.99
C ILE A 281 9.84 3.74 2.40
N PRO A 282 9.07 2.64 2.55
CA PRO A 282 8.53 2.24 3.84
C PRO A 282 9.59 2.06 4.95
N GLY A 283 9.15 2.16 6.21
CA GLY A 283 10.02 2.03 7.38
C GLY A 283 10.86 3.28 7.66
N GLY A 284 10.42 4.45 7.17
CA GLY A 284 11.08 5.72 7.40
C GLY A 284 12.43 5.87 6.70
N LYS A 285 12.68 5.09 5.64
CA LYS A 285 13.93 5.07 4.87
C LYS A 285 13.80 5.85 3.57
N THR A 286 14.93 6.08 2.91
CA THR A 286 15.01 6.68 1.57
C THR A 286 15.97 5.87 0.70
N CYS A 287 15.78 5.92 -0.61
CA CYS A 287 16.73 5.40 -1.60
C CYS A 287 16.81 6.36 -2.80
N TYR A 288 17.76 6.16 -3.71
CA TYR A 288 17.78 6.92 -4.96
C TYR A 288 16.70 6.44 -5.91
N LEU A 289 16.13 7.34 -6.73
CA LEU A 289 15.16 6.97 -7.76
C LEU A 289 15.74 5.96 -8.77
N SER A 290 17.04 6.02 -9.04
CA SER A 290 17.76 5.06 -9.90
C SER A 290 17.87 3.66 -9.32
N GLU A 291 17.70 3.49 -8.00
CA GLU A 291 17.79 2.18 -7.32
C GLU A 291 16.45 1.44 -7.32
N LEU A 292 15.34 2.13 -7.64
CA LEU A 292 14.02 1.51 -7.72
C LEU A 292 13.97 0.45 -8.84
N LYS A 293 13.30 -0.66 -8.54
CA LYS A 293 13.10 -1.78 -9.47
C LYS A 293 11.68 -2.33 -9.33
N THR A 294 11.21 -3.03 -10.36
CA THR A 294 9.93 -3.74 -10.31
C THR A 294 9.85 -4.66 -9.09
N GLY A 295 8.71 -4.68 -8.42
CA GLY A 295 8.46 -5.45 -7.20
C GLY A 295 8.95 -4.80 -5.91
N LYS A 296 9.67 -3.67 -5.97
CA LYS A 296 10.04 -2.91 -4.78
C LYS A 296 8.85 -2.11 -4.26
N GLU A 297 8.88 -1.83 -2.97
CA GLU A 297 7.90 -1.00 -2.26
C GLU A 297 8.33 0.48 -2.28
N ILE A 298 7.35 1.38 -2.40
CA ILE A 298 7.50 2.83 -2.30
C ILE A 298 6.39 3.39 -1.41
N LEU A 299 6.65 4.55 -0.80
CA LEU A 299 5.68 5.24 0.04
C LEU A 299 4.83 6.21 -0.79
N VAL A 300 3.51 6.02 -0.77
CA VAL A 300 2.52 6.95 -1.31
C VAL A 300 1.91 7.74 -0.16
N VAL A 301 1.80 9.05 -0.32
CA VAL A 301 1.34 9.96 0.72
C VAL A 301 0.27 10.89 0.15
N ASP A 302 -0.79 11.12 0.91
CA ASP A 302 -1.84 12.10 0.57
C ASP A 302 -1.54 13.50 1.13
N GLN A 303 -2.33 14.48 0.70
CA GLN A 303 -2.24 15.88 1.14
C GLN A 303 -2.40 16.10 2.66
N ASN A 304 -2.96 15.14 3.39
CA ASN A 304 -3.11 15.18 4.85
C ASN A 304 -1.95 14.49 5.57
N GLY A 305 -1.02 13.89 4.83
CA GLY A 305 0.08 13.10 5.35
C GLY A 305 -0.25 11.63 5.57
N ILE A 306 -1.44 11.16 5.21
CA ILE A 306 -1.78 9.74 5.34
C ILE A 306 -0.94 8.93 4.36
N GLN A 307 -0.16 7.99 4.90
CA GLN A 307 0.78 7.20 4.11
C GLN A 307 0.27 5.77 3.87
N ARG A 308 0.65 5.19 2.74
CA ARG A 308 0.43 3.77 2.41
C ARG A 308 1.58 3.24 1.56
N THR A 309 1.78 1.93 1.57
CA THR A 309 2.78 1.30 0.71
C THR A 309 2.18 1.00 -0.66
N ALA A 310 2.99 1.10 -1.71
CA ALA A 310 2.63 0.67 -3.06
C ALA A 310 3.77 -0.12 -3.70
N ILE A 311 3.43 -1.06 -4.57
CA ILE A 311 4.40 -1.83 -5.35
C ILE A 311 4.75 -1.08 -6.63
N VAL A 312 6.04 -0.97 -6.93
CA VAL A 312 6.55 -0.46 -8.20
C VAL A 312 6.35 -1.51 -9.28
N GLY A 313 5.56 -1.19 -10.30
CA GLY A 313 5.36 -2.03 -11.49
C GLY A 313 6.48 -1.81 -12.52
N ARG A 314 6.79 -0.55 -12.85
CA ARG A 314 7.83 -0.21 -13.83
C ARG A 314 8.52 1.09 -13.47
N VAL A 315 9.83 1.14 -13.72
CA VAL A 315 10.65 2.35 -13.64
C VAL A 315 11.10 2.72 -15.04
N LYS A 316 10.77 3.94 -15.49
CA LYS A 316 11.14 4.44 -16.83
C LYS A 316 12.12 5.60 -16.67
N ILE A 317 13.31 5.46 -17.25
CA ILE A 317 14.32 6.52 -17.31
C ILE A 317 14.32 7.12 -18.72
N GLU A 318 14.18 8.44 -18.82
CA GLU A 318 14.25 9.16 -20.09
C GLU A 318 14.80 10.58 -19.92
N THR A 319 15.45 11.10 -20.96
CA THR A 319 16.03 12.45 -20.94
C THR A 319 14.99 13.51 -21.29
N ARG A 320 14.80 14.51 -20.41
CA ARG A 320 13.82 15.61 -20.60
C ARG A 320 14.39 16.94 -20.10
N PRO A 321 13.83 18.09 -20.55
CA PRO A 321 14.16 19.38 -19.94
C PRO A 321 13.74 19.41 -18.48
N LEU A 322 14.65 19.83 -17.60
CA LEU A 322 14.43 19.92 -16.17
C LEU A 322 14.25 21.36 -15.70
N VAL A 323 13.67 21.53 -14.53
CA VAL A 323 13.54 22.78 -13.79
C VAL A 323 13.93 22.54 -12.35
N ILE A 324 14.73 23.45 -11.79
CA ILE A 324 15.07 23.48 -10.37
C ILE A 324 13.99 24.27 -9.66
N VAL A 325 13.44 23.70 -8.61
CA VAL A 325 12.52 24.36 -7.69
C VAL A 325 13.18 24.43 -6.32
N THR A 326 13.24 25.62 -5.74
CA THR A 326 13.76 25.84 -4.39
C THR A 326 12.64 26.37 -3.50
N ALA A 327 12.55 25.84 -2.28
CA ALA A 327 11.59 26.25 -1.28
C ALA A 327 12.25 26.40 0.10
N LYS A 328 11.67 27.29 0.91
CA LYS A 328 12.04 27.49 2.32
C LYS A 328 10.88 27.12 3.22
N VAL A 329 11.19 26.55 4.37
CA VAL A 329 10.19 26.18 5.37
C VAL A 329 9.89 27.41 6.23
N ASP A 330 8.61 27.66 6.53
CA ASP A 330 8.20 28.86 7.26
C ASP A 330 8.80 28.95 8.68
N SER A 331 9.18 27.81 9.29
CA SER A 331 9.81 27.74 10.62
C SER A 331 11.34 27.90 10.61
N ASP A 332 11.99 27.85 9.44
CA ASP A 332 13.44 27.96 9.29
C ASP A 332 13.78 28.62 7.95
N GLU A 333 14.03 29.93 7.99
CA GLU A 333 14.35 30.71 6.80
C GLU A 333 15.79 30.52 6.29
N GLU A 334 16.69 29.90 7.07
CA GLU A 334 18.08 29.68 6.67
C GLU A 334 18.23 28.45 5.78
N THR A 335 17.45 27.40 6.03
CA THR A 335 17.55 26.15 5.28
C THR A 335 16.71 26.16 4.00
N CYS A 336 17.38 26.14 2.85
CA CYS A 336 16.75 25.91 1.54
C CYS A 336 16.68 24.42 1.21
N TYR A 337 15.54 24.02 0.66
CA TYR A 337 15.33 22.69 0.08
C TYR A 337 15.11 22.82 -1.42
N SER A 338 15.67 21.90 -2.18
CA SER A 338 15.54 21.90 -3.64
C SER A 338 15.15 20.55 -4.19
N ILE A 339 14.52 20.60 -5.36
CA ILE A 339 14.17 19.44 -6.16
C ILE A 339 14.28 19.82 -7.64
N LEU A 340 14.72 18.87 -8.46
CA LEU A 340 14.62 18.98 -9.91
C LEU A 340 13.46 18.14 -10.40
N LEU A 341 12.67 18.70 -11.31
CA LEU A 341 11.53 18.02 -11.94
C LEU A 341 11.54 18.25 -13.44
N GLN A 342 10.79 17.44 -14.17
CA GLN A 342 10.54 17.71 -15.59
C GLN A 342 9.64 18.94 -15.72
N ASN A 343 9.98 19.84 -16.64
CA ASN A 343 9.09 20.95 -16.99
C ASN A 343 7.93 20.46 -17.87
N ALA A 344 6.83 20.03 -17.25
CA ALA A 344 5.60 19.63 -17.93
C ALA A 344 4.36 19.82 -17.03
N GLU A 345 3.19 19.97 -17.66
CA GLU A 345 1.91 20.19 -16.97
C GLU A 345 1.47 19.00 -16.09
N THR A 346 1.90 17.78 -16.45
CA THR A 346 1.62 16.54 -15.70
C THR A 346 2.50 16.35 -14.48
N VAL A 347 3.38 17.29 -14.19
CA VAL A 347 4.31 17.25 -13.06
C VAL A 347 3.96 18.41 -12.16
N GLY A 348 3.70 18.13 -10.89
CA GLY A 348 3.23 19.16 -9.96
C GLY A 348 3.46 18.77 -8.51
N PHE A 349 3.26 19.76 -7.64
CA PHE A 349 3.32 19.59 -6.20
C PHE A 349 1.92 19.54 -5.62
N VAL A 350 1.75 18.82 -4.52
CA VAL A 350 0.52 18.90 -3.73
C VAL A 350 0.57 20.16 -2.86
N PRO A 351 -0.39 21.10 -2.99
CA PRO A 351 -0.44 22.28 -2.13
C PRO A 351 -0.97 21.93 -0.73
N PRO A 352 -0.65 22.74 0.30
CA PRO A 352 -1.27 22.59 1.61
C PRO A 352 -2.77 22.89 1.53
N ASN A 353 -3.57 22.01 2.15
CA ASN A 353 -5.05 22.02 2.18
C ASN A 353 -5.69 23.42 2.09
N LYS A 354 -6.53 23.59 1.06
CA LYS A 354 -7.56 24.63 0.97
C LYS A 354 -8.85 24.07 0.34
N GLY A 355 -9.66 23.33 1.10
CA GLY A 355 -11.04 22.97 0.69
C GLY A 355 -11.19 22.43 -0.75
N ASN A 356 -12.08 23.05 -1.54
CA ASN A 356 -12.36 22.71 -2.95
C ASN A 356 -11.31 23.25 -3.96
N GLU A 357 -10.12 23.67 -3.52
CA GLU A 357 -9.07 24.17 -4.40
C GLU A 357 -8.28 23.06 -5.13
N ALA A 358 -7.39 23.46 -6.03
CA ALA A 358 -6.60 22.57 -6.86
C ALA A 358 -5.79 21.58 -6.00
N THR A 359 -5.87 20.30 -6.35
CA THR A 359 -5.17 19.20 -5.66
C THR A 359 -3.71 19.04 -6.10
N ALA A 360 -3.27 19.84 -7.07
CA ALA A 360 -1.91 19.92 -7.56
C ALA A 360 -1.62 21.30 -8.14
N ILE A 361 -0.38 21.78 -7.99
CA ILE A 361 0.15 22.94 -8.70
C ILE A 361 1.15 22.42 -9.76
N PRO A 362 0.79 22.45 -11.06
CA PRO A 362 1.71 22.09 -12.12
C PRO A 362 2.96 22.96 -12.10
N VAL A 363 4.11 22.34 -12.34
CA VAL A 363 5.42 22.99 -12.36
C VAL A 363 5.48 24.09 -13.43
N THR A 364 4.78 23.92 -14.55
CA THR A 364 4.65 24.93 -15.63
C THR A 364 3.94 26.21 -15.19
N SER A 365 3.14 26.14 -14.12
CA SER A 365 2.38 27.27 -13.56
C SER A 365 2.86 27.74 -12.20
N LEU A 366 3.86 27.06 -11.62
CA LEU A 366 4.41 27.30 -10.30
C LEU A 366 5.14 28.66 -10.25
N LYS A 367 4.92 29.40 -9.17
CA LYS A 367 5.47 30.75 -8.97
C LYS A 367 6.12 30.88 -7.60
N VAL A 368 7.03 31.84 -7.49
CA VAL A 368 7.56 32.30 -6.20
C VAL A 368 6.39 32.76 -5.32
N GLY A 369 6.38 32.29 -4.06
CA GLY A 369 5.29 32.54 -3.11
C GLY A 369 4.23 31.43 -3.06
N ASP A 370 4.19 30.51 -4.02
CA ASP A 370 3.31 29.33 -3.93
C ASP A 370 3.74 28.45 -2.75
N GLN A 371 2.77 27.80 -2.12
CA GLN A 371 3.02 26.90 -1.00
C GLN A 371 2.93 25.45 -1.44
N VAL A 372 3.86 24.63 -0.94
CA VAL A 372 3.95 23.19 -1.21
C VAL A 372 4.16 22.42 0.08
N LEU A 373 3.95 21.10 0.03
CA LEU A 373 4.17 20.20 1.16
C LEU A 373 5.53 19.49 1.06
N LEU A 374 6.30 19.51 2.14
CA LEU A 374 7.53 18.77 2.32
C LEU A 374 7.45 17.82 3.50
N LYS A 375 8.15 16.70 3.43
CA LYS A 375 8.54 15.91 4.60
C LYS A 375 9.99 16.23 4.94
N LEU A 376 10.18 16.83 6.12
CA LEU A 376 11.51 16.98 6.70
C LEU A 376 11.94 15.67 7.36
N GLN A 377 13.20 15.30 7.15
CA GLN A 377 13.85 14.19 7.82
C GLN A 377 15.08 14.71 8.57
N GLY A 378 15.30 14.18 9.78
CA GLY A 378 16.51 14.46 10.55
C GLY A 378 17.74 13.78 9.95
N GLY A 379 18.89 14.45 10.08
CA GLY A 379 20.23 13.89 9.83
C GLY A 379 20.60 13.60 8.38
N ALA A 380 21.90 13.43 8.15
CA ALA A 380 22.41 12.88 6.91
C ALA A 380 22.21 11.34 6.89
N ARG A 381 22.05 10.73 5.72
CA ARG A 381 21.76 9.29 5.60
C ARG A 381 22.72 8.64 4.64
N HIS A 382 23.46 7.62 5.11
CA HIS A 382 24.18 6.70 4.24
C HIS A 382 23.32 5.44 4.06
N THR A 383 23.02 5.04 2.82
CA THR A 383 22.25 3.81 2.53
C THR A 383 20.85 3.73 3.19
N GLY A 384 20.18 4.86 3.38
CA GLY A 384 18.81 4.93 3.90
C GLY A 384 18.67 4.73 5.42
N ILE A 385 19.77 4.66 6.16
CA ILE A 385 19.82 4.63 7.63
C ILE A 385 20.27 6.00 8.12
N GLU A 386 19.65 6.50 9.19
CA GLU A 386 20.04 7.75 9.85
C GLU A 386 21.41 7.55 10.53
N ILE A 387 22.41 8.29 10.05
CA ILE A 387 23.75 8.28 10.63
C ILE A 387 24.13 9.74 10.90
N GLN A 388 24.58 10.05 12.10
CA GLN A 388 25.23 11.33 12.38
C GLN A 388 26.63 11.34 11.73
N GLU A 389 26.66 11.50 10.41
CA GLU A 389 27.90 11.68 9.63
C GLU A 389 28.01 13.12 9.11
N PHE A 390 29.24 13.61 9.00
CA PHE A 390 29.52 14.90 8.39
C PHE A 390 29.39 14.78 6.87
N ILE A 391 28.29 15.32 6.34
CA ILE A 391 27.99 15.30 4.92
C ILE A 391 27.77 16.74 4.45
N ILE A 392 28.49 17.15 3.41
CA ILE A 392 28.29 18.43 2.71
C ILE A 392 27.65 18.13 1.36
N GLU A 393 26.39 18.51 1.21
CA GLU A 393 25.63 18.47 -0.04
C GLU A 393 25.32 19.90 -0.48
N LYS A 394 25.50 20.24 -1.77
CA LYS A 394 25.32 21.59 -2.32
C LYS A 394 24.35 21.62 -3.48
#